data_AF-A0A7D7RVI3-F1
#
_entry.id   AF-A0A7D7RVI3-F1
#
_cell.length_a   1.000
_cell.length_b   1.000
_cell.length_c   1.000
_cell.angle_alpha   90.00
_cell.angle_beta   90.00
_cell.angle_gamma   90.00
#
_symmetry.space_group_name_H-M   'P 1'
#
loop_
_entity.id
_entity.type
_entity.pdbx_description
1 polymer ?
#
loop_
_entity_poly.entity_id
_entity_poly.type
_entity_poly.pdbx_seq_one_letter_code
_entity_poly.pdbx_strand_id
1 'polypeptide(L)'
;MKPTAVWLTVLALGAGCTHMPHHHSKLYTAQELAAPVAMQGAPAAGDATAPIVELMPIVMRHEQALQLTPEQSAALAAYRREAAPVRMAIQKNLLALRANLRQAILHNALQSQREALMDQITQAELMHMQSRNRCAEFLRQTLSAEQFERVKALYLQSLQPKSQ
;
A
#
# COMPACT_ATOMS: atom_id res chain seq x y z
N MET A 1 -51.58 -34.85 -52.00
CA MET A 1 -50.19 -34.39 -52.23
C MET A 1 -50.21 -32.89 -52.49
N LYS A 2 -49.73 -32.08 -51.54
CA LYS A 2 -49.47 -30.64 -51.65
C LYS A 2 -48.20 -30.36 -50.84
N PRO A 3 -47.28 -29.50 -51.30
CA PRO A 3 -45.93 -29.40 -50.72
C PRO A 3 -45.93 -28.57 -49.44
N THR A 4 -45.15 -29.07 -48.49
CA THR A 4 -44.76 -28.47 -47.21
C THR A 4 -43.85 -27.26 -47.42
N ALA A 5 -44.20 -26.12 -46.82
CA ALA A 5 -43.31 -24.97 -46.69
C ALA A 5 -42.35 -25.20 -45.51
N VAL A 6 -41.06 -25.36 -45.82
CA VAL A 6 -39.97 -25.42 -44.84
C VAL A 6 -39.56 -23.98 -44.52
N TRP A 7 -39.76 -23.54 -43.30
CA TRP A 7 -39.20 -22.30 -42.79
C TRP A 7 -37.77 -22.58 -42.29
N LEU A 8 -36.76 -22.04 -42.99
CA LEU A 8 -35.39 -21.98 -42.48
C LEU A 8 -35.31 -20.85 -41.45
N THR A 9 -35.20 -21.21 -40.17
CA THR A 9 -34.79 -20.26 -39.12
C THR A 9 -33.28 -20.13 -39.15
N VAL A 10 -32.79 -18.95 -39.56
CA VAL A 10 -31.38 -18.58 -39.44
C VAL A 10 -31.08 -18.29 -37.97
N LEU A 11 -30.33 -19.18 -37.32
CA LEU A 11 -29.73 -18.93 -36.02
C LEU A 11 -28.48 -18.06 -36.22
N ALA A 12 -28.63 -16.76 -36.04
CA ALA A 12 -27.51 -15.83 -35.92
C ALA A 12 -26.78 -16.12 -34.60
N LEU A 13 -25.63 -16.78 -34.68
CA LEU A 13 -24.63 -16.78 -33.60
C LEU A 13 -24.05 -15.36 -33.48
N GLY A 14 -24.72 -14.53 -32.69
CA GLY A 14 -24.15 -13.27 -32.22
C GLY A 14 -23.00 -13.57 -31.26
N ALA A 15 -21.79 -13.23 -31.68
CA ALA A 15 -20.60 -13.22 -30.85
C ALA A 15 -20.83 -12.30 -29.64
N GLY A 16 -21.10 -12.92 -28.48
CA GLY A 16 -21.08 -12.24 -27.20
C GLY A 16 -19.64 -11.93 -26.81
N CYS A 17 -19.06 -10.86 -27.38
CA CYS A 17 -17.98 -10.16 -26.70
C CYS A 17 -18.57 -9.63 -25.40
N THR A 18 -18.39 -10.36 -24.31
CA THR A 18 -18.68 -9.88 -22.96
C THR A 18 -17.80 -8.65 -22.76
N HIS A 19 -18.38 -7.48 -22.94
CA HIS A 19 -17.83 -6.22 -22.48
C HIS A 19 -17.58 -6.37 -20.99
N MET A 20 -16.33 -6.61 -20.59
CA MET A 20 -15.97 -6.53 -19.19
C MET A 20 -16.21 -5.07 -18.79
N PRO A 21 -17.16 -4.78 -17.87
CA PRO A 21 -17.32 -3.42 -17.40
C PRO A 21 -15.97 -3.01 -16.81
N HIS A 22 -15.39 -1.94 -17.34
CA HIS A 22 -14.29 -1.26 -16.69
C HIS A 22 -14.84 -0.73 -15.36
N HIS A 23 -14.70 -1.53 -14.29
CA HIS A 23 -15.04 -1.08 -12.95
C HIS A 23 -14.15 0.13 -12.66
N HIS A 24 -14.77 1.32 -12.59
CA HIS A 24 -14.10 2.51 -12.11
C HIS A 24 -13.64 2.22 -10.68
N SER A 25 -12.34 1.98 -10.48
CA SER A 25 -11.76 1.78 -9.15
C SER A 25 -12.16 2.97 -8.27
N LYS A 26 -12.93 2.70 -7.22
CA LYS A 26 -13.31 3.72 -6.25
C LYS A 26 -12.03 4.34 -5.69
N LEU A 27 -11.90 5.66 -5.73
CA LEU A 27 -10.80 6.35 -5.04
C LEU A 27 -11.14 6.45 -3.53
N TYR A 28 -10.21 6.02 -2.68
CA TYR A 28 -10.32 6.13 -1.23
C TYR A 28 -9.49 7.31 -0.72
N THR A 29 -10.04 8.02 0.27
CA THR A 29 -9.34 9.08 0.99
C THR A 29 -8.30 8.51 1.97
N ALA A 30 -7.37 9.36 2.43
CA ALA A 30 -6.41 8.96 3.46
C ALA A 30 -7.07 8.54 4.77
N GLN A 31 -8.20 9.17 5.11
CA GLN A 31 -8.98 8.82 6.30
C GLN A 31 -9.61 7.44 6.17
N GLU A 32 -10.20 7.13 5.00
CA GLU A 32 -10.80 5.82 4.73
C GLU A 32 -9.75 4.71 4.75
N LEU A 33 -8.59 4.94 4.14
CA LEU A 33 -7.50 3.96 4.11
C LEU A 33 -6.82 3.77 5.48
N ALA A 34 -6.93 4.76 6.38
CA ALA A 34 -6.44 4.69 7.75
C ALA A 34 -7.49 4.15 8.75
N ALA A 35 -8.75 4.00 8.33
CA ALA A 35 -9.81 3.46 9.17
C ALA A 35 -9.51 1.98 9.51
N PRO A 36 -9.66 1.54 10.77
CA PRO A 36 -9.31 0.17 11.15
C PRO A 36 -10.06 -0.89 10.33
N VAL A 37 -9.31 -1.77 9.67
CA VAL A 37 -9.87 -2.95 8.99
C VAL A 37 -9.82 -4.15 9.92
N ALA A 38 -10.97 -4.78 10.15
CA ALA A 38 -11.03 -6.04 10.88
C ALA A 38 -10.40 -7.16 10.05
N MET A 39 -9.43 -7.87 10.64
CA MET A 39 -8.82 -9.04 10.02
C MET A 39 -9.73 -10.25 10.25
N GLN A 40 -10.14 -10.89 9.16
CA GLN A 40 -10.98 -12.07 9.12
C GLN A 40 -10.17 -13.30 8.68
N GLY A 41 -9.18 -13.10 7.80
CA GLY A 41 -8.31 -14.16 7.30
C GLY A 41 -7.02 -14.34 8.10
N ALA A 42 -6.28 -15.40 7.81
CA ALA A 42 -4.96 -15.62 8.39
C ALA A 42 -3.89 -14.72 7.73
N PRO A 43 -3.08 -13.97 8.49
CA PRO A 43 -1.95 -13.23 7.95
C PRO A 43 -0.80 -14.19 7.58
N ALA A 44 0.02 -13.79 6.61
CA ALA A 44 1.24 -14.49 6.23
C ALA A 44 2.49 -13.65 6.53
N ALA A 45 3.63 -14.33 6.73
CA ALA A 45 4.92 -13.65 6.75
C ALA A 45 5.14 -12.92 5.41
N GLY A 46 5.44 -11.63 5.47
CA GLY A 46 5.60 -10.77 4.28
C GLY A 46 4.32 -10.05 3.81
N ASP A 47 3.16 -10.27 4.44
CA ASP A 47 1.96 -9.46 4.15
C ASP A 47 2.16 -7.99 4.50
N ALA A 48 2.96 -7.72 5.54
CA ALA A 48 3.59 -6.42 5.69
C ALA A 48 4.77 -6.36 4.70
N THR A 49 4.61 -5.63 3.60
CA THR A 49 5.68 -5.46 2.63
C THR A 49 6.85 -4.70 3.25
N ALA A 50 8.07 -5.09 2.87
CA ALA A 50 9.24 -4.31 3.22
C ALA A 50 9.05 -2.88 2.67
N PRO A 51 9.25 -1.86 3.52
CA PRO A 51 9.09 -0.48 3.09
C PRO A 51 10.12 -0.11 2.03
N ILE A 52 9.73 0.68 1.02
CA ILE A 52 10.66 1.17 -0.02
C ILE A 52 11.83 1.94 0.60
N VAL A 53 11.52 2.80 1.58
CA VAL A 53 12.51 3.56 2.36
C VAL A 53 11.99 3.88 3.75
N GLU A 54 12.84 3.75 4.77
CA GLU A 54 12.58 4.18 6.15
C GLU A 54 13.75 4.95 6.75
N LEU A 55 13.80 6.25 6.47
CA LEU A 55 14.88 7.10 6.98
C LEU A 55 14.67 7.55 8.43
N MET A 56 13.43 7.85 8.84
CA MET A 56 13.17 8.37 10.19
C MET A 56 13.73 7.46 11.31
N PRO A 57 13.53 6.12 11.30
CA PRO A 57 14.14 5.26 12.32
C PRO A 57 15.68 5.33 12.36
N ILE A 58 16.34 5.55 11.21
CA ILE A 58 17.80 5.76 11.15
C ILE A 58 18.15 7.05 11.91
N VAL A 59 17.49 8.16 11.58
CA VAL A 59 17.74 9.45 12.25
C VAL A 59 17.61 9.32 13.76
N MET A 60 16.53 8.69 14.22
CA MET A 60 16.22 8.58 15.65
C MET A 60 17.17 7.64 16.42
N ARG A 61 17.76 6.64 15.75
CA ARG A 61 18.79 5.79 16.37
C ARG A 61 20.16 6.47 16.42
N HIS A 62 20.38 7.49 15.61
CA HIS A 62 21.68 8.13 15.43
C HIS A 62 21.67 9.63 15.77
N GLU A 63 20.69 10.11 16.53
CA GLU A 63 20.50 11.55 16.82
C GLU A 63 21.79 12.21 17.35
N GLN A 64 22.46 11.58 18.32
CA GLN A 64 23.72 12.06 18.88
C GLN A 64 24.84 12.11 17.83
N ALA A 65 24.97 11.06 17.01
CA ALA A 65 25.99 10.97 15.97
C ALA A 65 25.74 11.95 14.81
N LEU A 66 24.48 12.32 14.58
CA LEU A 66 24.07 13.33 13.60
C LEU A 66 24.18 14.76 14.14
N GLN A 67 24.48 14.93 15.43
CA GLN A 67 24.62 16.22 16.10
C GLN A 67 23.43 17.14 15.80
N LEU A 68 22.21 16.59 15.94
CA LEU A 68 20.99 17.33 15.65
C LEU A 68 20.89 18.54 16.58
N THR A 69 20.55 19.71 16.02
CA THR A 69 20.27 20.87 16.86
C THR A 69 18.98 20.66 17.67
N PRO A 70 18.76 21.43 18.74
CA PRO A 70 17.50 21.39 19.47
C PRO A 70 16.28 21.64 18.57
N GLU A 71 16.39 22.55 17.60
CA GLU A 71 15.33 22.91 16.65
C GLU A 71 15.03 21.75 15.70
N GLN A 72 16.07 21.10 15.15
CA GLN A 72 15.90 19.92 14.30
C GLN A 72 15.23 18.78 15.08
N SER A 73 15.69 18.53 16.30
CA SER A 73 15.13 17.49 17.17
C SER A 73 13.65 17.74 17.49
N ALA A 74 13.28 18.99 17.76
CA ALA A 74 11.90 19.39 18.00
C ALA A 74 11.02 19.22 16.75
N ALA A 75 11.52 19.63 15.56
CA ALA A 75 10.81 19.47 14.30
C ALA A 75 10.57 17.98 13.96
N LEU A 76 11.60 17.13 14.13
CA LEU A 76 11.51 15.69 13.92
C LEU A 76 10.50 15.05 14.89
N ALA A 77 10.51 15.46 16.16
CA ALA A 77 9.54 14.99 17.14
C ALA A 77 8.10 15.39 16.76
N ALA A 78 7.88 16.64 16.34
CA ALA A 78 6.57 17.10 15.90
C ALA A 78 6.06 16.31 14.69
N TYR A 79 6.87 16.19 13.65
CA TYR A 79 6.52 15.41 12.46
C TYR A 79 6.18 13.95 12.80
N ARG A 80 6.94 13.31 13.70
CA ARG A 80 6.63 11.93 14.12
C ARG A 80 5.30 11.82 14.85
N ARG A 81 4.96 12.76 15.73
CA ARG A 81 3.68 12.73 16.46
C ARG A 81 2.49 12.72 15.49
N GLU A 82 2.60 13.44 14.39
CA GLU A 82 1.56 13.53 13.37
C GLU A 82 1.58 12.35 12.40
N ALA A 83 2.76 12.00 11.85
CA ALA A 83 2.89 11.04 10.77
C ALA A 83 2.92 9.57 11.23
N ALA A 84 3.45 9.28 12.43
CA ALA A 84 3.63 7.90 12.90
C ALA A 84 2.30 7.16 13.13
N PRO A 85 1.27 7.74 13.76
CA PRO A 85 -0.02 7.07 13.94
C PRO A 85 -0.66 6.65 12.62
N VAL A 86 -0.69 7.58 11.64
CA VAL A 86 -1.24 7.32 10.30
C VAL A 86 -0.45 6.20 9.61
N ARG A 87 0.88 6.26 9.62
CA ARG A 87 1.74 5.21 9.05
C ARG A 87 1.44 3.83 9.65
N MET A 88 1.35 3.74 10.98
CA MET A 88 1.10 2.48 11.67
C MET A 88 -0.30 1.93 11.38
N ALA A 89 -1.30 2.80 11.29
CA ALA A 89 -2.66 2.41 10.89
C ALA A 89 -2.68 1.80 9.48
N ILE A 90 -2.02 2.45 8.52
CA ILE A 90 -1.92 1.94 7.14
C ILE A 90 -1.24 0.58 7.09
N GLN A 91 -0.12 0.40 7.80
CA GLN A 91 0.59 -0.88 7.85
C GLN A 91 -0.28 -2.00 8.43
N LYS A 92 -1.01 -1.71 9.52
CA LYS A 92 -1.95 -2.67 10.11
C LYS A 92 -3.08 -3.01 9.15
N ASN A 93 -3.62 -2.02 8.45
CA ASN A 93 -4.69 -2.21 7.49
C ASN A 93 -4.23 -3.03 6.28
N LEU A 94 -3.03 -2.79 5.75
CA LEU A 94 -2.47 -3.60 4.66
C LEU A 94 -2.36 -5.08 5.04
N LEU A 95 -1.89 -5.37 6.26
CA LEU A 95 -1.84 -6.72 6.80
C LEU A 95 -3.24 -7.36 6.85
N ALA A 96 -4.24 -6.64 7.38
CA ALA A 96 -5.61 -7.12 7.47
C ALA A 96 -6.26 -7.31 6.08
N LEU A 97 -6.09 -6.36 5.17
CA LEU A 97 -6.64 -6.41 3.82
C LEU A 97 -6.08 -7.58 3.01
N ARG A 98 -4.77 -7.83 3.09
CA ARG A 98 -4.12 -8.98 2.44
C ARG A 98 -4.61 -10.32 3.02
N ALA A 99 -4.76 -10.40 4.34
CA ALA A 99 -5.36 -11.55 4.99
C ALA A 99 -6.82 -11.77 4.55
N ASN A 100 -7.62 -10.71 4.45
CA ASN A 100 -9.01 -10.79 4.01
C ASN A 100 -9.13 -11.18 2.53
N LEU A 101 -8.27 -10.64 1.66
CA LEU A 101 -8.24 -11.04 0.25
C LEU A 101 -7.89 -12.52 0.10
N ARG A 102 -6.93 -13.01 0.88
CA ARG A 102 -6.57 -14.43 0.92
C ARG A 102 -7.77 -15.29 1.29
N GLN A 103 -8.49 -14.96 2.36
CA GLN A 103 -9.70 -15.67 2.74
C GLN A 103 -10.77 -15.60 1.64
N ALA A 104 -11.02 -14.42 1.07
CA ALA A 104 -12.02 -14.23 0.01
C ALA A 104 -11.72 -15.08 -1.23
N ILE A 105 -10.45 -15.25 -1.59
CA ILE A 105 -10.03 -16.14 -2.69
C ILE A 105 -10.27 -17.60 -2.31
N LEU A 106 -9.79 -18.05 -1.14
CA LEU A 106 -9.90 -19.45 -0.71
C LEU A 106 -11.36 -19.92 -0.54
N HIS A 107 -12.25 -19.03 -0.15
CA HIS A 107 -13.68 -19.31 0.01
C HIS A 107 -14.51 -19.00 -1.24
N ASN A 108 -13.89 -18.67 -2.36
CA ASN A 108 -14.56 -18.30 -3.61
C ASN A 108 -15.67 -17.24 -3.42
N ALA A 109 -15.36 -16.18 -2.67
CA ALA A 109 -16.24 -15.02 -2.53
C ALA A 109 -16.57 -14.39 -3.89
N LEU A 110 -17.59 -13.54 -3.96
CA LEU A 110 -17.96 -12.88 -5.23
C LEU A 110 -16.77 -12.12 -5.84
N GLN A 111 -16.65 -12.15 -7.17
CA GLN A 111 -15.56 -11.46 -7.90
C GLN A 111 -15.44 -9.98 -7.50
N SER A 112 -16.57 -9.29 -7.40
CA SER A 112 -16.64 -7.88 -6.98
C SER A 112 -16.11 -7.62 -5.57
N GLN A 113 -16.27 -8.58 -4.64
CA GLN A 113 -15.72 -8.46 -3.29
C GLN A 113 -14.20 -8.60 -3.29
N ARG A 114 -13.67 -9.51 -4.11
CA ARG A 114 -12.22 -9.68 -4.28
C ARG A 114 -11.60 -8.45 -4.93
N GLU A 115 -12.23 -7.90 -5.96
CA GLU A 115 -11.80 -6.67 -6.65
C GLU A 115 -11.79 -5.47 -5.70
N ALA A 116 -12.83 -5.30 -4.89
CA ALA A 116 -12.87 -4.21 -3.90
C ALA A 116 -11.71 -4.29 -2.90
N LEU A 117 -11.32 -5.51 -2.47
CA LEU A 117 -10.15 -5.71 -1.60
C LEU A 117 -8.84 -5.41 -2.34
N MET A 118 -8.70 -5.81 -3.62
CA MET A 118 -7.53 -5.49 -4.44
C MET A 118 -7.37 -3.98 -4.64
N ASP A 119 -8.46 -3.25 -4.87
CA ASP A 119 -8.47 -1.79 -5.00
C ASP A 119 -8.02 -1.12 -3.69
N GLN A 120 -8.54 -1.59 -2.54
CA GLN A 120 -8.15 -1.07 -1.22
C GLN A 120 -6.67 -1.31 -0.90
N ILE A 121 -6.16 -2.52 -1.20
CA ILE A 121 -4.74 -2.84 -1.03
C ILE A 121 -3.89 -1.90 -1.88
N THR A 122 -4.20 -1.79 -3.17
CA THR A 122 -3.43 -0.96 -4.12
C THR A 122 -3.35 0.50 -3.64
N GLN A 123 -4.46 1.06 -3.18
CA GLN A 123 -4.50 2.45 -2.74
C GLN A 123 -3.85 2.67 -1.37
N ALA A 124 -3.99 1.72 -0.44
CA ALA A 124 -3.27 1.75 0.83
C ALA A 124 -1.75 1.67 0.62
N GLU A 125 -1.29 0.84 -0.33
CA GLU A 125 0.13 0.77 -0.71
C GLU A 125 0.62 2.08 -1.33
N LEU A 126 -0.14 2.65 -2.26
CA LEU A 126 0.17 3.95 -2.86
C LEU A 126 0.31 5.04 -1.79
N MET A 127 -0.66 5.13 -0.87
CA MET A 127 -0.60 6.10 0.21
C MET A 127 0.59 5.86 1.14
N HIS A 128 0.93 4.60 1.45
CA HIS A 128 2.10 4.27 2.27
C HIS A 128 3.39 4.72 1.59
N MET A 129 3.56 4.42 0.30
CA MET A 129 4.71 4.86 -0.50
C MET A 129 4.82 6.38 -0.54
N GLN A 130 3.72 7.09 -0.80
CA GLN A 130 3.69 8.54 -0.80
C GLN A 130 4.04 9.12 0.59
N SER A 131 3.58 8.49 1.67
CA SER A 131 3.96 8.89 3.03
C SER A 131 5.46 8.74 3.28
N ARG A 132 6.11 7.70 2.72
CA ARG A 132 7.56 7.54 2.81
C ARG A 132 8.30 8.60 2.01
N ASN A 133 7.83 8.90 0.82
CA ASN A 133 8.38 9.97 0.01
C ASN A 133 8.32 11.33 0.74
N ARG A 134 7.15 11.69 1.30
CA ARG A 134 7.00 12.91 2.11
C ARG A 134 7.94 12.93 3.32
N CYS A 135 8.14 11.79 3.99
CA CYS A 135 9.08 11.70 5.09
C CYS A 135 10.52 11.95 4.63
N ALA A 136 10.94 11.44 3.48
CA ALA A 136 12.27 11.70 2.93
C ALA A 136 12.47 13.18 2.58
N GLU A 137 11.46 13.82 1.97
CA GLU A 137 11.47 15.26 1.68
C GLU A 137 11.58 16.10 2.96
N PHE A 138 10.76 15.80 3.97
CA PHE A 138 10.82 16.50 5.26
C PHE A 138 12.21 16.43 5.89
N LEU A 139 12.85 15.25 5.86
CA LEU A 139 14.19 15.09 6.39
C LEU A 139 15.22 15.90 5.61
N ARG A 140 15.11 15.95 4.27
CA ARG A 140 16.01 16.75 3.43
C ARG A 140 15.90 18.26 3.72
N GLN A 141 14.72 18.73 4.09
CA GLN A 141 14.47 20.13 4.45
C GLN A 141 14.89 20.47 5.89
N THR A 142 14.82 19.49 6.80
CA THR A 142 15.10 19.71 8.23
C THR A 142 16.58 19.54 8.57
N LEU A 143 17.25 18.59 7.91
CA LEU A 143 18.65 18.29 8.13
C LEU A 143 19.55 19.15 7.24
N SER A 144 20.80 19.38 7.65
CA SER A 144 21.82 19.88 6.73
C SER A 144 22.09 18.85 5.63
N ALA A 145 22.68 19.30 4.52
CA ALA A 145 23.06 18.39 3.43
C ALA A 145 24.01 17.27 3.91
N GLU A 146 24.96 17.61 4.78
CA GLU A 146 25.91 16.65 5.36
C GLU A 146 25.21 15.64 6.27
N GLN A 147 24.32 16.10 7.15
CA GLN A 147 23.52 15.22 8.02
C GLN A 147 22.65 14.26 7.18
N PHE A 148 22.00 14.76 6.13
CA PHE A 148 21.15 13.93 5.27
C PHE A 148 21.98 12.87 4.50
N GLU A 149 23.15 13.25 3.98
CA GLU A 149 24.07 12.30 3.35
C GLU A 149 24.53 11.21 4.33
N ARG A 150 24.78 11.57 5.60
CA ARG A 150 25.11 10.59 6.64
C ARG A 150 23.95 9.63 6.92
N VAL A 151 22.71 10.13 6.98
CA VAL A 151 21.50 9.31 7.14
C VAL A 151 21.35 8.34 5.97
N LYS A 152 21.55 8.80 4.74
CA LYS A 152 21.51 7.96 3.54
C LYS A 152 22.54 6.83 3.61
N ALA A 153 23.78 7.15 3.99
CA ALA A 153 24.83 6.14 4.13
C ALA A 153 24.48 5.09 5.20
N LEU A 154 24.01 5.52 6.38
CA LEU A 154 23.57 4.63 7.45
C LEU A 154 22.38 3.75 7.03
N TYR A 155 21.44 4.31 6.27
CA TYR A 155 20.33 3.55 5.71
C TYR A 155 20.81 2.46 4.74
N LEU A 156 21.62 2.82 3.75
CA LEU A 156 22.13 1.86 2.77
C LEU A 156 22.99 0.76 3.42
N GLN A 157 23.78 1.11 4.44
CA GLN A 157 24.51 0.12 5.24
C GLN A 157 23.56 -0.84 5.95
N SER A 158 22.44 -0.34 6.48
CA SER A 158 21.44 -1.19 7.17
C SER A 158 20.73 -2.19 6.25
N LEU A 159 20.78 -1.99 4.94
CA LEU A 159 20.22 -2.92 3.94
C LEU A 159 21.20 -4.05 3.58
N GLN A 160 22.47 -3.95 3.97
CA GLN A 160 23.45 -4.98 3.66
C GLN A 160 23.17 -6.24 4.48
N PRO A 161 23.27 -7.45 3.89
CA PRO A 161 23.19 -8.69 4.64
C PRO A 161 24.28 -8.71 5.71
N LYS A 162 23.94 -9.08 6.94
CA LYS A 162 24.97 -9.33 7.96
C LYS A 162 25.80 -10.52 7.50
N SER A 163 27.09 -10.32 7.26
CA SER A 163 28.04 -11.42 7.09
C SER A 163 27.99 -12.28 8.36
N GLN A 164 27.72 -13.58 8.18
CA GLN A 164 27.79 -14.57 9.25
C GLN A 164 29.22 -14.74 9.73
#